data_AF-A0A958PF18-F1
#
_entry.id   AF-A0A958PF18-F1
#
_cell.length_a   1.000
_cell.length_b   1.000
_cell.length_c   1.000
_cell.angle_alpha   90.00
_cell.angle_beta   90.00
_cell.angle_gamma   90.00
#
_symmetry.space_group_name_H-M   'P 1'
#
loop_
_entity.id
_entity.type
_entity.pdbx_description
1 polymer ?
#
loop_
_entity_poly.entity_id
_entity_poly.type
_entity_poly.pdbx_seq_one_letter_code
_entity_poly.pdbx_strand_id
1 'polypeptide(L)' 'MNTGTVKFFNSNKGFGFITPEQGEELFFHISEITGKEPRDGDRVKFEVGKRKKGPCAIQVQVTQ' A
#
# COMPACT_ATOMS: atom_id res chain seq x y z
N MET A 1 -4.91 -11.74 -1.97
CA MET A 1 -5.29 -10.33 -2.17
C MET A 1 -5.96 -9.82 -0.91
N ASN A 2 -5.36 -8.80 -0.30
CA ASN A 2 -5.83 -8.12 0.90
C ASN A 2 -6.35 -6.73 0.52
N THR A 3 -7.24 -6.21 1.34
CA THR A 3 -7.85 -4.89 1.21
C THR A 3 -7.46 -4.01 2.38
N GLY A 4 -7.40 -2.72 2.12
CA GLY A 4 -7.08 -1.74 3.14
C GLY A 4 -7.24 -0.32 2.63
N THR A 5 -6.93 0.62 3.51
CA THR A 5 -7.04 2.06 3.25
C THR A 5 -5.66 2.68 3.32
N VAL A 6 -5.35 3.53 2.36
CA VAL A 6 -4.09 4.27 2.33
C VAL A 6 -4.13 5.31 3.44
N LYS A 7 -3.30 5.11 4.46
CA LYS A 7 -3.19 6.05 5.59
C LYS A 7 -2.41 7.30 5.19
N PHE A 8 -1.35 7.07 4.42
CA PHE A 8 -0.45 8.13 3.98
C PHE A 8 0.28 7.70 2.72
N PHE A 9 0.36 8.57 1.73
CA PHE A 9 1.19 8.37 0.56
C PHE A 9 1.95 9.67 0.24
N ASN A 10 3.25 9.54 0.01
CA ASN A 10 4.09 10.66 -0.39
C ASN A 10 4.68 10.37 -1.77
N SER A 11 4.06 10.92 -2.83
CA SER A 11 4.55 10.79 -4.21
C SER A 11 5.95 11.36 -4.38
N ASN A 12 6.32 12.42 -3.64
CA ASN A 12 7.63 13.04 -3.76
C ASN A 12 8.75 12.14 -3.22
N LYS A 13 8.51 11.44 -2.10
CA LYS A 13 9.45 10.45 -1.55
C LYS A 13 9.27 9.04 -2.11
N GLY A 14 8.17 8.76 -2.82
CA GLY A 14 7.89 7.47 -3.45
C GLY A 14 7.51 6.35 -2.48
N PHE A 15 6.92 6.65 -1.33
CA PHE A 15 6.48 5.62 -0.38
C PHE A 15 5.19 5.98 0.36
N GLY A 16 4.56 4.98 0.95
CA GLY A 16 3.38 5.17 1.78
C GLY A 16 3.13 4.02 2.75
N PHE A 17 2.02 4.16 3.47
CA PHE A 17 1.52 3.19 4.43
C PHE A 17 0.05 2.86 4.15
N ILE A 18 -0.27 1.57 4.19
CA ILE A 18 -1.62 1.05 4.08
C ILE A 18 -2.01 0.47 5.42
N THR A 19 -3.19 0.86 5.89
CA THR A 19 -3.86 0.23 7.02
C THR A 19 -4.72 -0.92 6.47
N PRO A 20 -4.31 -2.19 6.61
CA PRO A 20 -5.17 -3.32 6.25
C PRO A 20 -6.42 -3.35 7.12
N GLU A 21 -7.49 -3.99 6.64
CA GLU A 21 -8.69 -4.22 7.46
C GLU A 21 -8.40 -5.15 8.65
N GLN A 22 -7.41 -6.04 8.50
CA GLN A 22 -6.94 -6.93 9.56
C GLN A 22 -5.41 -7.00 9.55
N GLY A 23 -4.79 -6.69 10.69
CA GLY A 23 -3.34 -6.75 10.89
C GLY A 23 -2.72 -5.39 11.19
N GLU A 24 -1.40 -5.33 11.05
CA GLU A 24 -0.60 -4.13 11.31
C GLU A 24 -0.38 -3.30 10.05
N GLU A 25 0.01 -2.03 10.22
CA GLU A 25 0.29 -1.12 9.13
C GLU A 25 1.39 -1.66 8.21
N LEU A 26 1.11 -1.66 6.90
CA LEU A 26 2.02 -2.18 5.89
C LEU A 26 2.65 -1.04 5.10
N PHE A 27 3.98 -1.08 5.03
CA PHE A 27 4.75 -0.19 4.18
C PHE A 27 4.66 -0.62 2.71
N PHE A 28 4.43 0.34 1.81
CA PHE A 28 4.53 0.14 0.36
C PHE A 28 5.46 1.18 -0.30
N HIS A 29 6.06 0.79 -1.42
CA HIS A 29 6.89 1.68 -2.23
C HIS A 29 6.16 1.98 -3.54
N ILE A 30 6.41 3.14 -4.15
CA ILE A 30 5.77 3.54 -5.41
C ILE A 30 5.99 2.54 -6.54
N SER A 31 7.11 1.82 -6.52
CA SER A 31 7.42 0.75 -7.47
C SER A 31 6.44 -0.44 -7.41
N GLU A 32 5.71 -0.59 -6.30
CA GLU A 32 4.71 -1.66 -6.15
C GLU A 32 3.32 -1.24 -6.65
N ILE A 33 3.14 0.04 -6.98
CA ILE A 33 1.85 0.59 -7.39
C ILE A 33 1.62 0.25 -8.86
N THR A 34 0.49 -0.40 -9.12
CA THR A 34 0.09 -0.78 -10.46
C THR A 34 -1.13 0.04 -10.87
N GLY A 35 -0.95 0.95 -11.82
CA GLY A 35 -2.01 1.81 -12.34
C GLY A 35 -2.02 3.19 -11.69
N LYS A 36 -3.17 3.57 -11.10
CA LYS A 36 -3.38 4.92 -10.54
C LYS A 36 -2.65 5.09 -9.21
N GLU A 37 -2.00 6.24 -9.03
CA GLU A 37 -1.43 6.62 -7.74
C GLU A 37 -2.51 6.75 -6.66
N PRO A 38 -2.38 6.05 -5.52
CA PRO A 38 -3.29 6.17 -4.39
C PRO A 38 -3.18 7.54 -3.72
N ARG A 39 -4.25 7.96 -3.06
CA ARG A 39 -4.30 9.15 -2.21
C ARG A 39 -4.57 8.75 -0.77
N ASP A 40 -4.33 9.65 0.17
CA ASP A 40 -4.78 9.47 1.55
C ASP A 40 -6.30 9.20 1.60
N GLY A 41 -6.69 8.19 2.38
CA GLY A 41 -8.07 7.73 2.51
C GLY A 41 -8.57 6.81 1.39
N ASP A 42 -7.79 6.58 0.34
CA ASP A 42 -8.21 5.77 -0.80
C ASP A 42 -8.18 4.26 -0.46
N ARG A 43 -9.14 3.50 -0.99
CA ARG A 43 -9.20 2.05 -0.79
C ARG A 43 -8.34 1.35 -1.82
N VAL A 44 -7.47 0.47 -1.35
CA VAL A 44 -6.54 -0.26 -2.19
C VAL A 44 -6.65 -1.76 -1.96
N LYS A 45 -6.43 -2.52 -3.03
CA LYS A 45 -6.09 -3.94 -2.98
C LYS A 45 -4.59 -4.09 -3.10
N PHE A 46 -4.03 -4.99 -2.33
CA PHE A 46 -2.60 -5.27 -2.32
C PHE A 46 -2.35 -6.72 -1.90
N GLU A 47 -1.11 -7.18 -2.00
CA GLU A 47 -0.69 -8.45 -1.45
C GLU A 47 0.39 -8.25 -0.40
N VAL A 48 0.44 -9.13 0.60
CA VAL A 48 1.45 -9.06 1.65
C VAL A 48 2.69 -9.82 1.19
N GLY A 49 3.71 -9.08 0.78
CA GLY A 49 5.06 -9.60 0.53
C GLY A 49 5.92 -9.59 1.79
N LYS A 50 7.08 -10.24 1.73
CA LYS A 50 8.14 -10.15 2.74
C LYS A 50 9.39 -9.52 2.11
N ARG A 51 9.89 -8.42 2.69
CA ARG A 51 11.19 -7.84 2.35
C ARG A 51 12.22 -8.12 3.44
N LYS A 52 13.49 -7.80 3.17
CA LYS A 52 14.58 -7.82 4.17
C LYS A 52 14.27 -7.05 5.48
N LYS A 53 13.34 -6.08 5.44
CA LYS A 53 12.95 -5.22 6.57
C LYS A 53 11.58 -5.56 7.19
N GLY A 54 10.96 -6.68 6.81
CA GLY A 54 9.66 -7.09 7.35
C GLY A 54 8.54 -7.19 6.30
N PRO A 55 7.28 -7.37 6.75
CA PRO A 55 6.13 -7.50 5.86
C PRO A 55 5.87 -6.19 5.12
N CYS A 56 5.35 -6.30 3.91
CA CYS A 56 5.07 -5.15 3.08
C CYS A 56 3.92 -5.36 2.11
N ALA A 57 3.33 -4.27 1.65
CA ALA A 57 2.38 -4.33 0.56
C ALA A 57 3.11 -4.29 -0.80
N ILE A 58 2.78 -5.28 -1.64
CA ILE A 58 3.20 -5.42 -3.05
C ILE A 58 1.94 -5.42 -3.93
N GLN A 59 2.10 -5.17 -5.24
CA GLN A 59 0.98 -5.15 -6.21
C GLN A 59 -0.18 -4.26 -5.74
N VAL A 60 0.13 -3.03 -5.33
CA VAL A 60 -0.86 -2.09 -4.78
C VAL A 60 -1.69 -1.50 -5.92
N GLN A 61 -2.99 -1.64 -5.85
CA GLN A 61 -3.93 -1.14 -6.84
C GLN A 61 -5.11 -0.43 -6.18
N VAL A 62 -5.38 0.80 -6.61
CA VAL A 62 -6.54 1.59 -6.19
C VAL A 62 -7.82 0.90 -6.66
N THR A 63 -8.71 0.62 -5.71
CA THR A 63 -10.07 0.15 -5.96
C THR A 63 -11.03 1.24 -5.55
N GLN A 64 -11.35 2.08 -6.53
CA GLN A 64 -12.29 3.18 -6.41
C GLN A 64 -13.70 2.69 -6.05
#